data_AF-A0A9D5NE09-F1
#
_entry.id   AF-A0A9D5NE09-F1
#
_cell.length_a   1.000
_cell.length_b   1.000
_cell.length_c   1.000
_cell.angle_alpha   90.00
_cell.angle_beta   90.00
_cell.angle_gamma   90.00
#
_symmetry.space_group_name_H-M   'P 1'
#
loop_
_entity.id
_entity.type
_entity.pdbx_description
1 polymer ?
#
loop_
_entity_poly.entity_id
_entity_poly.type
_entity_poly.pdbx_seq_one_letter_code
_entity_poly.pdbx_strand_id
1 'polypeptide(L)'
;MKKIGLLFTLLMAAPSMIGCDSKTLDRITYGTLYHETSVEIDNDTLYSKKDNENFLLATYGDTSCGCWGYFASVLDVLSKYQHILTYKISDTEIDERLNAFGIKNSVNPAFYIIANGKVIRRVFYTDNSSYFTDENKLLELIKNTVELPYMYFINEEQIKSEVIDNDGIIYYTRLSCPDCNYCTPNVLMPRFKYWQTNSKIYVFDMDPIRSEEPDRYQQFKDDHFLSDKYNKEFGYKTGFVPTFQYYKDGELYDMAVYFNDEITDGVITDSYYSEERNKHIHYTANLIRKVLVGTRLSEYELNASGNWKDQASHSLYYEPFVDAFFDFYFI
;
A
#
# COMPACT_ATOMS: atom_id res chain seq x y z
N MET A 1 9.25 55.61 -59.06
CA MET A 1 9.56 54.16 -58.87
C MET A 1 10.77 54.03 -57.96
N LYS A 2 10.57 53.76 -56.66
CA LYS A 2 11.55 53.19 -55.73
C LYS A 2 10.77 52.48 -54.63
N LYS A 3 11.04 51.19 -54.47
CA LYS A 3 10.47 50.27 -53.48
C LYS A 3 11.12 50.56 -52.13
N ILE A 4 10.32 50.67 -51.07
CA ILE A 4 10.77 50.41 -49.69
C ILE A 4 9.71 49.47 -49.11
N GLY A 5 10.09 48.20 -48.97
CA GLY A 5 9.28 47.18 -48.33
C GLY A 5 9.42 47.31 -46.82
N LEU A 6 8.28 47.40 -46.13
CA LEU A 6 8.22 47.23 -44.68
C LEU A 6 7.97 45.75 -44.41
N LEU A 7 9.03 45.04 -44.03
CA LEU A 7 8.93 43.66 -43.54
C LEU A 7 8.46 43.74 -42.08
N PHE A 8 7.20 43.42 -41.84
CA PHE A 8 6.66 43.27 -40.48
C PHE A 8 7.13 41.93 -39.94
N THR A 9 8.24 41.93 -39.19
CA THR A 9 8.74 40.76 -38.48
C THR A 9 7.82 40.51 -37.29
N LEU A 10 6.91 39.54 -37.42
CA LEU A 10 6.11 39.01 -36.33
C LEU A 10 7.07 38.25 -35.38
N LEU A 11 7.56 38.92 -34.34
CA LEU A 11 8.16 38.25 -33.19
C LEU A 11 7.03 37.56 -32.42
N MET A 12 6.71 36.33 -32.82
CA MET A 12 6.06 35.36 -31.94
C MET A 12 7.07 35.03 -30.84
N ALA A 13 7.00 35.75 -29.72
CA ALA A 13 7.57 35.29 -28.47
C ALA A 13 6.82 34.02 -28.09
N ALA A 14 7.36 32.86 -28.46
CA ALA A 14 6.95 31.60 -27.87
C ALA A 14 7.26 31.71 -26.37
N PRO A 15 6.27 31.68 -25.47
CA PRO A 15 6.57 31.46 -24.07
C PRO A 15 7.23 30.08 -24.02
N SER A 16 8.52 30.08 -23.71
CA SER A 16 9.23 28.89 -23.28
C SER A 16 8.50 28.44 -22.02
N MET A 17 7.55 27.52 -22.19
CA MET A 17 7.08 26.66 -21.10
C MET A 17 8.29 25.82 -20.70
N ILE A 18 9.16 26.41 -19.88
CA ILE A 18 10.02 25.69 -18.96
C ILE A 18 9.03 25.08 -17.96
N GLY A 19 8.39 23.99 -18.37
CA GLY A 19 7.85 23.06 -17.42
C GLY A 19 9.04 22.58 -16.62
N CYS A 20 9.19 23.08 -15.39
CA CYS A 20 9.84 22.29 -14.36
C CYS A 20 9.00 21.02 -14.25
N ASP A 21 9.34 20.00 -15.03
CA ASP A 21 8.96 18.62 -14.75
C ASP A 21 9.67 18.30 -13.44
N SER A 22 9.07 18.69 -12.32
CA SER A 22 9.48 18.20 -11.01
C SER A 22 9.33 16.70 -11.09
N LYS A 23 10.47 16.00 -11.20
CA LYS A 23 10.50 14.55 -11.24
C LYS A 23 9.72 14.02 -10.04
N THR A 24 8.52 13.50 -10.28
CA THR A 24 7.73 12.85 -9.25
C THR A 24 8.50 11.61 -8.81
N LEU A 25 8.85 11.55 -7.53
CA LEU A 25 9.55 10.39 -6.97
C LEU A 25 8.55 9.26 -6.77
N ASP A 26 9.00 8.02 -6.93
CA ASP A 26 8.19 6.85 -6.60
C ASP A 26 8.00 6.76 -5.08
N ARG A 27 6.81 6.39 -4.62
CA ARG A 27 6.51 6.26 -3.18
C ARG A 27 6.74 4.83 -2.70
N ILE A 28 7.43 4.66 -1.58
CA ILE A 28 7.52 3.38 -0.87
C ILE A 28 6.13 2.97 -0.38
N THR A 29 5.75 1.72 -0.60
CA THR A 29 4.39 1.24 -0.32
C THR A 29 4.09 1.27 1.18
N TYR A 30 4.97 0.66 1.98
CA TYR A 30 4.73 0.45 3.41
C TYR A 30 5.85 1.00 4.28
N GLY A 31 5.46 1.56 5.42
CA GLY A 31 6.28 1.76 6.61
C GLY A 31 5.83 0.84 7.73
N THR A 32 6.39 1.02 8.92
CA THR A 32 5.99 0.28 10.13
C THR A 32 6.03 1.17 11.37
N LEU A 33 5.11 0.96 12.31
CA LEU A 33 5.12 1.58 13.63
C LEU A 33 5.48 0.62 14.75
N TYR A 34 5.51 -0.69 14.51
CA TYR A 34 6.02 -1.64 15.51
C TYR A 34 7.50 -1.92 15.27
N HIS A 35 8.24 -2.16 16.35
CA HIS A 35 9.70 -2.12 16.43
C HIS A 35 10.44 -3.31 15.79
N GLU A 36 9.94 -3.87 14.69
CA GLU A 36 10.72 -4.80 13.90
C GLU A 36 11.74 -4.03 13.05
N THR A 37 13.01 -4.27 13.33
CA THR A 37 14.15 -3.54 12.74
C THR A 37 14.24 -3.74 11.23
N SER A 38 13.89 -4.94 10.77
CA SER A 38 13.83 -5.37 9.37
C SER A 38 13.11 -6.73 9.28
N VAL A 39 12.34 -6.94 8.22
CA VAL A 39 11.58 -8.18 8.01
C VAL A 39 12.36 -9.10 7.08
N GLU A 40 12.66 -10.32 7.54
CA GLU A 40 13.29 -11.34 6.71
C GLU A 40 12.32 -11.83 5.63
N ILE A 41 12.79 -11.91 4.38
CA ILE A 41 12.01 -12.46 3.27
C ILE A 41 12.84 -13.47 2.49
N ASP A 42 12.15 -14.45 1.91
CA ASP A 42 12.75 -15.38 0.97
C ASP A 42 12.73 -14.84 -0.48
N ASN A 43 13.36 -15.60 -1.37
CA ASN A 43 13.47 -15.28 -2.77
C ASN A 43 12.10 -15.19 -3.49
N ASP A 44 11.19 -16.14 -3.25
CA ASP A 44 9.89 -16.15 -3.92
C ASP A 44 9.00 -14.97 -3.46
N THR A 45 9.05 -14.63 -2.18
CA THR A 45 8.39 -13.48 -1.59
C THR A 45 8.94 -12.18 -2.19
N LEU A 46 10.26 -12.01 -2.27
CA LEU A 46 10.89 -10.84 -2.89
C LEU A 46 10.47 -10.71 -4.35
N TYR A 47 10.53 -11.81 -5.10
CA TYR A 47 10.22 -11.80 -6.52
C TYR A 47 8.74 -11.50 -6.80
N SER A 48 7.82 -11.93 -5.94
CA SER A 48 6.39 -11.58 -6.06
C SER A 48 6.08 -10.14 -5.63
N LYS A 49 6.82 -9.59 -4.66
CA LYS A 49 6.66 -8.21 -4.21
C LYS A 49 7.08 -7.18 -5.25
N LYS A 50 8.14 -7.42 -6.02
CA LYS A 50 8.71 -6.42 -6.96
C LYS A 50 7.70 -5.80 -7.93
N ASP A 51 6.70 -6.57 -8.35
CA ASP A 51 5.70 -6.12 -9.33
C ASP A 51 4.51 -5.40 -8.69
N ASN A 52 4.36 -5.49 -7.37
CA ASN A 52 3.18 -5.02 -6.62
C ASN A 52 3.53 -3.95 -5.58
N GLU A 53 4.79 -3.87 -5.14
CA GLU A 53 5.23 -3.00 -4.06
C GLU A 53 6.51 -2.25 -4.45
N ASN A 54 6.61 -1.02 -3.96
CA ASN A 54 7.84 -0.25 -3.92
C ASN A 54 8.42 -0.39 -2.51
N PHE A 55 9.66 -0.85 -2.39
CA PHE A 55 10.22 -1.19 -1.09
C PHE A 55 11.74 -1.00 -1.01
N LEU A 56 12.22 -1.03 0.22
CA LEU A 56 13.63 -0.98 0.57
C LEU A 56 14.09 -2.39 0.92
N LEU A 57 15.25 -2.77 0.41
CA LEU A 57 15.82 -4.09 0.61
C LEU A 57 17.28 -3.98 1.08
N ALA A 58 17.60 -4.69 2.15
CA ALA A 58 18.96 -4.95 2.59
C ALA A 58 19.36 -6.40 2.24
N THR A 59 20.58 -6.60 1.73
CA THR A 59 21.16 -7.95 1.65
C THR A 59 22.27 -8.09 2.67
N TYR A 60 22.49 -9.30 3.17
CA TYR A 60 23.53 -9.60 4.14
C TYR A 60 24.11 -10.99 3.94
N GLY A 61 25.43 -11.13 4.13
CA GLY A 61 26.11 -12.42 4.02
C GLY A 61 26.17 -13.13 5.38
N ASP A 62 27.03 -12.64 6.26
CA ASP A 62 27.22 -13.17 7.62
C ASP A 62 26.71 -12.16 8.66
N THR A 63 25.72 -12.57 9.45
CA THR A 63 25.14 -11.72 10.50
C THR A 63 26.09 -11.47 11.67
N SER A 64 27.16 -12.27 11.81
CA SER A 64 28.23 -12.05 12.77
C SER A 64 29.27 -11.01 12.30
N CYS A 65 29.20 -10.58 11.03
CA CYS A 65 30.06 -9.50 10.53
C CYS A 65 29.75 -8.18 11.24
N GLY A 66 30.80 -7.49 11.69
CA GLY A 66 30.65 -6.12 12.22
C GLY A 66 30.01 -5.16 11.20
N CYS A 67 30.26 -5.36 9.91
CA CYS A 67 29.63 -4.61 8.82
C CYS A 67 28.09 -4.70 8.83
N TRP A 68 27.55 -5.90 9.07
CA TRP A 68 26.11 -6.09 9.24
C TRP A 68 25.63 -5.53 10.56
N GLY A 69 26.35 -5.74 11.66
CA GLY A 69 25.98 -5.22 12.98
C GLY A 69 25.76 -3.70 12.99
N TYR A 70 26.66 -2.94 12.37
CA TYR A 70 26.46 -1.49 12.21
C TYR A 70 25.26 -1.16 11.34
N PHE A 71 25.11 -1.85 10.20
CA PHE A 71 24.02 -1.57 9.29
C PHE A 71 22.65 -1.90 9.88
N ALA A 72 22.51 -3.05 10.55
CA ALA A 72 21.30 -3.43 11.26
C ALA A 72 20.93 -2.40 12.33
N SER A 73 21.90 -1.78 13.00
CA SER A 73 21.66 -0.70 13.96
C SER A 73 21.15 0.57 13.27
N VAL A 74 21.67 0.90 12.09
CA VAL A 74 21.15 2.01 11.27
C VAL A 74 19.70 1.72 10.84
N LEU A 75 19.41 0.51 10.36
CA LEU A 75 18.05 0.11 9.94
C LEU A 75 17.07 0.15 11.12
N ASP A 76 17.48 -0.28 12.32
CA ASP A 76 16.69 -0.19 13.55
C ASP A 76 16.30 1.26 13.87
N VAL A 77 17.27 2.19 13.80
CA VAL A 77 17.02 3.62 14.03
C VAL A 77 16.02 4.18 13.00
N LEU A 78 16.15 3.80 11.73
CA LEU A 78 15.22 4.22 10.68
C LEU A 78 13.81 3.62 10.86
N SER A 79 13.70 2.34 11.23
CA SER A 79 12.41 1.71 11.53
C SER A 79 11.75 2.39 12.73
N LYS A 80 12.48 2.53 13.84
CA LYS A 80 11.95 3.04 15.11
C LYS A 80 11.55 4.52 15.07
N TYR A 81 12.37 5.37 14.46
CA TYR A 81 12.19 6.83 14.55
C TYR A 81 11.76 7.48 13.24
N GLN A 82 11.93 6.79 12.11
CA GLN A 82 11.47 7.28 10.79
C GLN A 82 10.35 6.42 10.20
N HIS A 83 9.95 5.34 10.90
CA HIS A 83 8.86 4.44 10.49
C HIS A 83 9.09 3.77 9.13
N ILE A 84 10.36 3.57 8.79
CA ILE A 84 10.78 3.01 7.51
C ILE A 84 10.85 1.49 7.62
N LEU A 85 10.02 0.80 6.83
CA LEU A 85 10.11 -0.65 6.70
C LEU A 85 11.21 -1.00 5.68
N THR A 86 12.16 -1.84 6.13
CA THR A 86 13.18 -2.43 5.26
C THR A 86 13.06 -3.94 5.31
N TYR A 87 12.92 -4.57 4.16
CA TYR A 87 13.03 -6.02 4.04
C TYR A 87 14.50 -6.41 4.00
N LYS A 88 14.81 -7.62 4.46
CA LYS A 88 16.17 -8.18 4.36
C LYS A 88 16.13 -9.60 3.81
N ILE A 89 17.20 -9.96 3.10
CA ILE A 89 17.40 -11.29 2.55
C ILE A 89 18.87 -11.70 2.69
N SER A 90 19.11 -12.94 3.08
CA SER A 90 20.46 -13.52 3.09
C SER A 90 21.03 -13.61 1.66
N ASP A 91 22.31 -13.30 1.49
CA ASP A 91 23.02 -13.45 0.22
C ASP A 91 23.05 -14.91 -0.26
N THR A 92 22.80 -15.88 0.64
CA THR A 92 22.66 -17.31 0.29
C THR A 92 21.34 -17.65 -0.38
N GLU A 93 20.31 -16.83 -0.21
CA GLU A 93 18.97 -17.01 -0.82
C GLU A 93 18.87 -16.36 -2.20
N ILE A 94 19.89 -15.59 -2.61
CA ILE A 94 19.88 -14.87 -3.89
C ILE A 94 20.25 -15.84 -5.03
N ASP A 95 19.25 -16.17 -5.84
CA ASP A 95 19.36 -17.06 -6.99
C ASP A 95 19.66 -16.32 -8.31
N GLU A 96 19.66 -17.05 -9.43
CA GLU A 96 19.85 -16.48 -10.77
C GLU A 96 18.74 -15.50 -11.18
N ARG A 97 17.50 -15.67 -10.70
CA ARG A 97 16.36 -14.78 -11.01
C ARG A 97 16.57 -13.41 -10.38
N LEU A 98 16.97 -13.37 -9.11
CA LEU A 98 17.28 -12.13 -8.40
C LEU A 98 18.53 -11.46 -8.94
N ASN A 99 19.56 -12.24 -9.31
CA ASN A 99 20.73 -11.72 -10.00
C ASN A 99 20.37 -11.06 -11.35
N ALA A 100 19.50 -11.70 -12.14
CA ALA A 100 18.99 -11.12 -13.38
C ALA A 100 18.14 -9.86 -13.15
N PHE A 101 17.40 -9.81 -12.03
CA PHE A 101 16.65 -8.63 -11.59
C PHE A 101 17.55 -7.47 -11.12
N GLY A 102 18.80 -7.75 -10.78
CA GLY A 102 19.81 -6.75 -10.41
C GLY A 102 20.16 -6.71 -8.92
N ILE A 103 19.66 -7.67 -8.13
CA ILE A 103 20.04 -7.92 -6.74
C ILE A 103 21.19 -8.92 -6.76
N LYS A 104 22.36 -8.52 -6.24
CA LYS A 104 23.58 -9.30 -6.37
C LYS A 104 23.99 -9.88 -5.04
N ASN A 105 24.45 -11.13 -5.08
CA ASN A 105 25.16 -11.77 -3.97
C ASN A 105 26.41 -10.94 -3.66
N SER A 106 26.58 -10.58 -2.40
CA SER A 106 27.75 -9.88 -1.91
C SER A 106 28.26 -10.55 -0.64
N VAL A 107 29.53 -10.33 -0.30
CA VAL A 107 30.06 -10.77 1.02
C VAL A 107 29.72 -9.73 2.08
N ASN A 108 29.61 -8.46 1.67
CA ASN A 108 29.27 -7.34 2.55
C ASN A 108 27.85 -6.86 2.28
N PRO A 109 27.19 -6.22 3.25
CA PRO A 109 25.83 -5.74 3.07
C PRO A 109 25.68 -4.82 1.86
N ALA A 110 24.50 -4.89 1.25
CA ALA A 110 24.07 -3.97 0.21
C ALA A 110 22.67 -3.45 0.52
N PHE A 111 22.34 -2.28 -0.02
CA PHE A 111 21.03 -1.67 0.13
C PHE A 111 20.48 -1.29 -1.23
N TYR A 112 19.20 -1.60 -1.43
CA TYR A 112 18.49 -1.43 -2.68
C TYR A 112 17.19 -0.66 -2.44
N ILE A 113 16.87 0.20 -3.38
CA ILE A 113 15.56 0.84 -3.49
C ILE A 113 14.93 0.29 -4.75
N ILE A 114 13.78 -0.38 -4.58
CA ILE A 114 13.05 -1.06 -5.64
C ILE A 114 11.72 -0.32 -5.82
N ALA A 115 11.44 0.10 -7.04
CA ALA A 115 10.19 0.75 -7.38
C ALA A 115 9.75 0.37 -8.80
N ASN A 116 8.43 0.20 -8.98
CA ASN A 116 7.80 -0.14 -10.25
C ASN A 116 8.48 -1.33 -10.97
N GLY A 117 8.72 -2.42 -10.24
CA GLY A 117 9.35 -3.62 -10.81
C GLY A 117 10.80 -3.45 -11.22
N LYS A 118 11.53 -2.48 -10.66
CA LYS A 118 12.94 -2.21 -11.01
C LYS A 118 13.77 -1.81 -9.79
N VAL A 119 15.05 -2.19 -9.80
CA VAL A 119 16.06 -1.61 -8.90
C VAL A 119 16.40 -0.20 -9.38
N ILE A 120 15.91 0.83 -8.70
CA ILE A 120 16.15 2.24 -9.06
C ILE A 120 17.40 2.81 -8.41
N ARG A 121 17.82 2.24 -7.27
CA ARG A 121 19.07 2.58 -6.58
C ARG A 121 19.65 1.33 -5.94
N ARG A 122 20.98 1.22 -5.96
CA ARG A 122 21.75 0.25 -5.20
C ARG A 122 23.00 0.90 -4.65
N VAL A 123 23.38 0.54 -3.43
CA VAL A 123 24.65 0.92 -2.80
C VAL A 123 25.24 -0.31 -2.14
N PHE A 124 26.56 -0.46 -2.23
CA PHE A 124 27.30 -1.56 -1.61
C PHE A 124 28.17 -1.00 -0.49
N TYR A 125 28.29 -1.73 0.62
CA TYR A 125 29.14 -1.33 1.75
C TYR A 125 30.58 -1.04 1.33
N THR A 126 31.12 -1.81 0.38
CA THR A 126 32.49 -1.65 -0.14
C THR A 126 32.71 -0.34 -0.90
N ASP A 127 31.66 0.20 -1.51
CA ASP A 127 31.75 1.39 -2.35
C ASP A 127 31.58 2.66 -1.51
N ASN A 128 30.70 2.60 -0.51
CA ASN A 128 30.47 3.70 0.42
C ASN A 128 29.89 3.18 1.74
N SER A 129 30.77 2.89 2.69
CA SER A 129 30.39 2.38 4.01
C SER A 129 29.57 3.37 4.84
N SER A 130 29.58 4.67 4.51
CA SER A 130 28.88 5.67 5.32
C SER A 130 27.36 5.55 5.27
N TYR A 131 26.77 5.02 4.20
CA TYR A 131 25.33 4.70 4.18
C TYR A 131 24.95 3.55 5.11
N PHE A 132 25.93 2.81 5.63
CA PHE A 132 25.73 1.63 6.45
C PHE A 132 26.12 1.86 7.92
N THR A 133 26.68 3.04 8.23
CA THR A 133 27.14 3.41 9.58
C THR A 133 26.58 4.75 10.07
N ASP A 134 25.87 5.49 9.21
CA ASP A 134 25.28 6.80 9.51
C ASP A 134 23.84 6.83 9.00
N GLU A 135 22.90 6.85 9.94
CA GLU A 135 21.46 6.85 9.67
C GLU A 135 21.01 8.08 8.89
N ASN A 136 21.65 9.24 9.09
CA ASN A 136 21.24 10.48 8.43
C ASN A 136 21.59 10.42 6.95
N LYS A 137 22.76 9.83 6.61
CA LYS A 137 23.16 9.64 5.21
C LYS A 137 22.27 8.64 4.48
N LEU A 138 21.88 7.55 5.13
CA LEU A 138 20.95 6.60 4.52
C LEU A 138 19.56 7.21 4.35
N LEU A 139 19.08 7.94 5.35
CA LEU A 139 17.81 8.65 5.28
C LEU A 139 17.80 9.71 4.16
N GLU A 140 18.88 10.47 4.01
CA GLU A 140 19.06 11.43 2.92
C GLU A 140 19.05 10.72 1.55
N LEU A 141 19.74 9.59 1.43
CA LEU A 141 19.71 8.78 0.20
C LEU A 141 18.28 8.35 -0.14
N ILE A 142 17.51 7.88 0.84
CA ILE A 142 16.12 7.44 0.66
C ILE A 142 15.27 8.63 0.22
N LYS A 143 15.26 9.73 0.97
CA LYS A 143 14.44 10.93 0.69
C LYS A 143 14.78 11.60 -0.65
N ASN A 144 16.02 11.48 -1.12
CA ASN A 144 16.43 12.00 -2.43
C ASN A 144 16.07 11.05 -3.60
N THR A 145 15.62 9.83 -3.31
CA THR A 145 15.34 8.81 -4.34
C THR A 145 13.85 8.46 -4.43
N VAL A 146 13.14 8.42 -3.30
CA VAL A 146 11.74 7.99 -3.17
C VAL A 146 10.99 8.85 -2.17
N GLU A 147 9.66 8.86 -2.29
CA GLU A 147 8.78 9.40 -1.25
C GLU A 147 8.56 8.36 -0.14
N LEU A 148 8.42 8.84 1.09
CA LEU A 148 8.11 8.02 2.25
C LEU A 148 6.66 7.50 2.21
N PRO A 149 6.39 6.36 2.87
CA PRO A 149 5.08 5.71 2.81
C PRO A 149 3.96 6.52 3.48
N TYR A 150 2.73 6.23 3.10
CA TYR A 150 1.52 6.66 3.82
C TYR A 150 0.79 5.49 4.50
N MET A 151 1.10 4.26 4.12
CA MET A 151 0.60 3.07 4.77
C MET A 151 1.63 2.57 5.79
N TYR A 152 1.22 2.37 7.03
CA TYR A 152 2.10 1.93 8.11
C TYR A 152 1.55 0.71 8.80
N PHE A 153 2.31 -0.38 8.81
CA PHE A 153 1.94 -1.56 9.59
C PHE A 153 1.91 -1.25 11.09
N ILE A 154 0.85 -1.72 11.75
CA ILE A 154 0.64 -1.63 13.20
C ILE A 154 0.35 -3.02 13.77
N ASN A 155 0.61 -3.19 15.06
CA ASN A 155 0.15 -4.36 15.81
C ASN A 155 -1.17 -4.08 16.54
N GLU A 156 -1.71 -5.08 17.23
CA GLU A 156 -3.04 -4.99 17.86
C GLU A 156 -3.06 -3.97 19.00
N GLU A 157 -1.98 -3.90 19.78
CA GLU A 157 -1.82 -2.96 20.89
C GLU A 157 -1.85 -1.50 20.41
N GLN A 158 -1.43 -1.26 19.17
CA GLN A 158 -1.37 0.05 18.54
C GLN A 158 -2.69 0.52 17.93
N ILE A 159 -3.68 -0.36 17.70
CA ILE A 159 -4.95 0.03 17.07
C ILE A 159 -5.61 1.17 17.85
N LYS A 160 -5.69 1.04 19.18
CA LYS A 160 -6.34 2.06 20.01
C LYS A 160 -5.57 3.39 19.99
N SER A 161 -4.27 3.34 20.31
CA SER A 161 -3.47 4.56 20.48
C SER A 161 -3.15 5.27 19.17
N GLU A 162 -2.99 4.55 18.05
CA GLU A 162 -2.61 5.16 16.77
C GLU A 162 -3.81 5.54 15.89
N VAL A 163 -4.93 4.81 16.03
CA VAL A 163 -6.10 4.98 15.15
C VAL A 163 -7.29 5.55 15.92
N ILE A 164 -7.79 4.82 16.91
CA ILE A 164 -9.07 5.13 17.56
C ILE A 164 -9.01 6.47 18.29
N ASP A 165 -7.95 6.68 19.07
CA ASP A 165 -7.79 7.87 19.91
C ASP A 165 -7.28 9.10 19.12
N ASN A 166 -6.93 8.95 17.83
CA ASN A 166 -6.23 9.97 17.02
C ASN A 166 -6.88 10.28 15.66
N ASP A 167 -8.13 9.86 15.44
CA ASP A 167 -8.86 9.99 14.16
C ASP A 167 -8.07 9.43 12.97
N GLY A 168 -8.25 8.14 12.69
CA GLY A 168 -7.44 7.44 11.70
C GLY A 168 -8.21 6.46 10.83
N ILE A 169 -7.58 6.10 9.70
CA ILE A 169 -8.03 5.00 8.86
C ILE A 169 -7.21 3.76 9.20
N ILE A 170 -7.89 2.67 9.55
CA ILE A 170 -7.30 1.34 9.62
C ILE A 170 -7.69 0.52 8.40
N TYR A 171 -6.69 -0.07 7.75
CA TYR A 171 -6.82 -1.02 6.67
C TYR A 171 -6.58 -2.43 7.20
N TYR A 172 -7.67 -3.16 7.43
CA TYR A 172 -7.62 -4.59 7.77
C TYR A 172 -7.41 -5.42 6.51
N THR A 173 -6.33 -6.19 6.51
CA THR A 173 -5.89 -6.95 5.34
C THR A 173 -5.38 -8.32 5.75
N ARG A 174 -5.09 -9.15 4.75
CA ARG A 174 -4.38 -10.42 4.91
C ARG A 174 -3.38 -10.55 3.79
N LEU A 175 -2.09 -10.64 4.09
CA LEU A 175 -1.05 -10.79 3.07
C LEU A 175 -1.20 -12.08 2.25
N SER A 176 -1.85 -13.10 2.80
CA SER A 176 -2.21 -14.35 2.12
C SER A 176 -3.52 -14.28 1.32
N CYS A 177 -4.29 -13.19 1.42
CA CYS A 177 -5.60 -13.07 0.76
C CYS A 177 -5.44 -12.53 -0.67
N PRO A 178 -5.91 -13.28 -1.70
CA PRO A 178 -5.83 -12.82 -3.09
C PRO A 178 -6.49 -11.46 -3.33
N ASP A 179 -7.63 -11.19 -2.69
CA ASP A 179 -8.38 -9.94 -2.84
C ASP A 179 -7.63 -8.75 -2.22
N CYS A 180 -6.97 -8.97 -1.08
CA CYS A 180 -6.08 -8.01 -0.44
C CYS A 180 -4.85 -7.69 -1.29
N ASN A 181 -4.23 -8.73 -1.86
CA ASN A 181 -3.07 -8.61 -2.74
C ASN A 181 -3.41 -7.92 -4.07
N TYR A 182 -4.68 -7.92 -4.48
CA TYR A 182 -5.14 -7.14 -5.61
C TYR A 182 -5.41 -5.68 -5.26
N CYS A 183 -6.14 -5.44 -4.16
CA CYS A 183 -6.62 -4.12 -3.76
C CYS A 183 -5.47 -3.12 -3.62
N THR A 184 -4.40 -3.48 -2.92
CA THR A 184 -3.31 -2.54 -2.63
C THR A 184 -2.58 -2.03 -3.88
N PRO A 185 -1.97 -2.89 -4.74
CA PRO A 185 -1.24 -2.43 -5.92
C PRO A 185 -2.12 -1.87 -7.03
N ASN A 186 -3.37 -2.35 -7.18
CA ASN A 186 -4.22 -1.99 -8.33
C ASN A 186 -5.24 -0.89 -8.00
N VAL A 187 -5.67 -0.78 -6.74
CA VAL A 187 -6.68 0.20 -6.34
C VAL A 187 -6.03 1.35 -5.57
N LEU A 188 -5.36 1.06 -4.46
CA LEU A 188 -4.84 2.09 -3.55
C LEU A 188 -3.63 2.83 -4.13
N MET A 189 -2.57 2.09 -4.47
CA MET A 189 -1.28 2.67 -4.86
C MET A 189 -1.37 3.62 -6.06
N PRO A 190 -2.10 3.31 -7.16
CA PRO A 190 -2.19 4.20 -8.31
C PRO A 190 -2.85 5.55 -8.00
N ARG A 191 -3.60 5.62 -6.88
CA ARG A 191 -4.40 6.78 -6.48
C ARG A 191 -3.76 7.64 -5.40
N PHE A 192 -2.78 7.11 -4.66
CA PHE A 192 -2.02 7.86 -3.65
C PHE A 192 -1.37 9.15 -4.16
N LYS A 193 -1.04 9.24 -5.46
CA LYS A 193 -0.53 10.48 -6.05
C LYS A 193 -1.57 11.60 -6.17
N TYR A 194 -2.86 11.26 -6.11
CA TYR A 194 -3.97 12.22 -6.16
C TYR A 194 -4.49 12.57 -4.76
N TRP A 195 -4.36 11.67 -3.80
CA TRP A 195 -4.67 11.93 -2.40
C TRP A 195 -3.56 12.78 -1.77
N GLN A 196 -3.72 14.11 -1.86
CA GLN A 196 -2.76 15.08 -1.31
C GLN A 196 -2.89 15.20 0.20
N THR A 197 -2.52 14.15 0.93
CA THR A 197 -2.72 14.11 2.38
C THR A 197 -1.44 13.82 3.15
N ASN A 198 -1.37 14.37 4.37
CA ASN A 198 -0.42 13.95 5.40
C ASN A 198 -0.99 12.83 6.29
N SER A 199 -2.25 12.43 6.06
CA SER A 199 -2.92 11.38 6.83
C SER A 199 -2.30 10.02 6.56
N LYS A 200 -2.12 9.25 7.63
CA LYS A 200 -1.62 7.88 7.59
C LYS A 200 -2.79 6.92 7.40
N ILE A 201 -2.53 5.83 6.67
CA ILE A 201 -3.34 4.62 6.70
C ILE A 201 -2.60 3.63 7.58
N TYR A 202 -3.25 3.14 8.62
CA TYR A 202 -2.67 2.14 9.51
C TYR A 202 -3.07 0.75 9.01
N VAL A 203 -2.09 -0.08 8.67
CA VAL A 203 -2.33 -1.41 8.09
C VAL A 203 -2.24 -2.45 9.19
N PHE A 204 -3.30 -3.24 9.33
CA PHE A 204 -3.34 -4.37 10.25
C PHE A 204 -3.44 -5.67 9.45
N ASP A 205 -2.36 -6.43 9.41
CA ASP A 205 -2.35 -7.77 8.83
C ASP A 205 -2.98 -8.76 9.81
N MET A 206 -4.09 -9.36 9.41
CA MET A 206 -4.84 -10.30 10.24
C MET A 206 -4.34 -11.74 10.12
N ASP A 207 -3.39 -12.03 9.22
CA ASP A 207 -2.90 -13.40 9.07
C ASP A 207 -2.28 -14.00 10.33
N PRO A 208 -1.45 -13.29 11.12
CA PRO A 208 -0.91 -13.82 12.38
C PRO A 208 -2.02 -14.29 13.33
N ILE A 209 -3.05 -13.45 13.58
CA ILE A 209 -4.18 -13.83 14.44
C ILE A 209 -4.92 -15.03 13.83
N ARG A 210 -5.14 -15.04 12.51
CA ARG A 210 -5.86 -16.13 11.84
C ARG A 210 -5.12 -17.46 11.90
N SER A 211 -3.80 -17.47 11.78
CA SER A 211 -2.99 -18.70 11.76
C SER A 211 -2.60 -19.19 13.14
N GLU A 212 -2.27 -18.28 14.05
CA GLU A 212 -1.72 -18.61 15.37
C GLU A 212 -2.81 -18.73 16.43
N GLU A 213 -3.91 -18.00 16.27
CA GLU A 213 -5.02 -17.93 17.24
C GLU A 213 -6.39 -18.07 16.56
N PRO A 214 -6.66 -19.18 15.85
CA PRO A 214 -7.86 -19.35 15.04
C PRO A 214 -9.17 -19.20 15.85
N ASP A 215 -9.15 -19.56 17.13
CA ASP A 215 -10.30 -19.40 18.04
C ASP A 215 -10.55 -17.92 18.38
N ARG A 216 -9.50 -17.09 18.42
CA ARG A 216 -9.57 -15.64 18.66
C ARG A 216 -9.90 -14.86 17.39
N TYR A 217 -9.67 -15.42 16.20
CA TYR A 217 -9.86 -14.71 14.93
C TYR A 217 -11.28 -14.17 14.74
N GLN A 218 -12.32 -14.96 15.03
CA GLN A 218 -13.69 -14.45 14.95
C GLN A 218 -13.98 -13.44 16.06
N GLN A 219 -13.48 -13.67 17.27
CA GLN A 219 -13.63 -12.73 18.37
C GLN A 219 -13.00 -11.37 18.04
N PHE A 220 -11.79 -11.36 17.47
CA PHE A 220 -11.13 -10.14 17.00
C PHE A 220 -12.01 -9.38 16.00
N LYS A 221 -12.59 -10.07 15.01
CA LYS A 221 -13.50 -9.44 14.04
C LYS A 221 -14.75 -8.87 14.70
N ASP A 222 -15.27 -9.52 15.74
CA ASP A 222 -16.42 -9.03 16.49
C ASP A 222 -16.04 -7.79 17.32
N ASP A 223 -14.90 -7.84 18.02
CA ASP A 223 -14.42 -6.78 18.94
C ASP A 223 -13.96 -5.53 18.19
N HIS A 224 -13.54 -5.67 16.92
CA HIS A 224 -13.16 -4.57 16.03
C HIS A 224 -14.25 -4.19 15.01
N PHE A 225 -15.51 -4.56 15.27
CA PHE A 225 -16.69 -4.18 14.47
C PHE A 225 -16.62 -4.54 12.97
N LEU A 226 -15.79 -5.52 12.60
CA LEU A 226 -15.73 -6.03 11.24
C LEU A 226 -16.95 -6.92 10.95
N SER A 227 -17.41 -7.68 11.95
CA SER A 227 -18.60 -8.53 11.87
C SER A 227 -19.87 -7.79 12.30
N ASP A 228 -21.03 -8.27 11.87
CA ASP A 228 -22.33 -7.67 12.20
C ASP A 228 -22.87 -8.01 13.61
N LYS A 229 -22.12 -8.79 14.39
CA LYS A 229 -22.56 -9.32 15.68
C LYS A 229 -22.83 -8.22 16.72
N TYR A 230 -21.91 -7.27 16.85
CA TYR A 230 -22.00 -6.15 17.80
C TYR A 230 -22.19 -4.79 17.14
N ASN A 231 -22.08 -4.72 15.81
CA ASN A 231 -22.30 -3.51 15.04
C ASN A 231 -23.02 -3.86 13.74
N LYS A 232 -24.36 -3.75 13.72
CA LYS A 232 -25.14 -4.04 12.51
C LYS A 232 -25.13 -2.91 11.48
N GLU A 233 -24.76 -1.72 11.92
CA GLU A 233 -24.72 -0.51 11.10
C GLU A 233 -23.57 -0.59 10.11
N PHE A 234 -22.37 -0.83 10.62
CA PHE A 234 -21.16 -0.94 9.80
C PHE A 234 -20.69 -2.39 9.66
N GLY A 235 -20.75 -3.23 10.69
CA GLY A 235 -20.27 -4.60 10.57
C GLY A 235 -20.99 -5.42 9.48
N TYR A 236 -20.26 -6.35 8.87
CA TYR A 236 -20.77 -7.13 7.74
C TYR A 236 -20.49 -8.63 7.91
N LYS A 237 -21.56 -9.42 8.06
CA LYS A 237 -21.51 -10.87 8.20
C LYS A 237 -20.49 -11.27 9.27
N THR A 238 -19.55 -12.15 8.94
CA THR A 238 -18.51 -12.61 9.85
C THR A 238 -17.29 -11.67 9.89
N GLY A 239 -17.26 -10.60 9.11
CA GLY A 239 -16.10 -9.73 8.91
C GLY A 239 -15.22 -10.18 7.74
N PHE A 240 -15.11 -9.31 6.75
CA PHE A 240 -14.40 -9.52 5.48
C PHE A 240 -13.13 -8.66 5.43
N VAL A 241 -12.20 -9.05 4.57
CA VAL A 241 -11.02 -8.24 4.19
C VAL A 241 -10.84 -8.32 2.67
N PRO A 242 -10.37 -7.26 1.99
CA PRO A 242 -9.87 -6.02 2.57
C PRO A 242 -10.98 -5.08 3.06
N THR A 243 -10.79 -4.48 4.24
CA THR A 243 -11.75 -3.55 4.86
C THR A 243 -11.03 -2.32 5.38
N PHE A 244 -11.60 -1.15 5.12
CA PHE A 244 -11.14 0.14 5.62
C PHE A 244 -12.15 0.67 6.64
N GLN A 245 -11.68 1.05 7.82
CA GLN A 245 -12.51 1.70 8.83
C GLN A 245 -11.94 3.08 9.11
N TYR A 246 -12.80 4.10 9.15
CA TYR A 246 -12.45 5.43 9.59
C TYR A 246 -12.99 5.64 11.01
N TYR A 247 -12.10 5.97 11.93
CA TYR A 247 -12.44 6.35 13.30
C TYR A 247 -12.40 7.85 13.46
N LYS A 248 -13.33 8.38 14.24
CA LYS A 248 -13.41 9.79 14.59
C LYS A 248 -13.90 9.95 16.03
N ASP A 249 -13.23 10.78 16.80
CA ASP A 249 -13.56 11.08 18.19
C ASP A 249 -13.70 9.79 19.06
N GLY A 250 -12.89 8.77 18.76
CA GLY A 250 -12.90 7.49 19.47
C GLY A 250 -13.97 6.48 19.01
N GLU A 251 -14.76 6.79 17.99
CA GLU A 251 -15.85 5.95 17.50
C GLU A 251 -15.66 5.56 16.03
N LEU A 252 -16.16 4.38 15.65
CA LEU A 252 -16.20 3.96 14.24
C LEU A 252 -17.22 4.83 13.50
N TYR A 253 -16.75 5.61 12.52
CA TYR A 253 -17.57 6.60 11.84
C TYR A 253 -18.01 6.18 10.44
N ASP A 254 -17.17 5.44 9.71
CA ASP A 254 -17.52 4.83 8.42
C ASP A 254 -16.67 3.60 8.16
N MET A 255 -17.15 2.72 7.29
CA MET A 255 -16.41 1.54 6.83
C MET A 255 -16.62 1.31 5.33
N ALA A 256 -15.56 0.91 4.63
CA ALA A 256 -15.59 0.46 3.25
C ALA A 256 -15.08 -0.98 3.16
N VAL A 257 -15.84 -1.85 2.50
CA VAL A 257 -15.49 -3.26 2.31
C VAL A 257 -15.27 -3.51 0.82
N TYR A 258 -14.27 -4.33 0.50
CA TYR A 258 -13.91 -4.64 -0.88
C TYR A 258 -14.05 -6.15 -1.13
N PHE A 259 -14.62 -6.55 -2.28
CA PHE A 259 -14.89 -7.94 -2.66
C PHE A 259 -15.62 -8.78 -1.58
N ASN A 260 -16.89 -8.47 -1.33
CA ASN A 260 -17.66 -9.04 -0.22
C ASN A 260 -19.03 -9.62 -0.63
N ASP A 261 -19.24 -9.81 -1.93
CA ASP A 261 -20.55 -10.06 -2.51
C ASP A 261 -20.83 -11.55 -2.68
N GLU A 262 -22.11 -11.93 -2.58
CA GLU A 262 -22.61 -13.23 -3.04
C GLU A 262 -23.29 -13.06 -4.40
N ILE A 263 -22.97 -13.96 -5.34
CA ILE A 263 -23.48 -13.91 -6.71
C ILE A 263 -24.28 -15.18 -6.98
N THR A 264 -25.54 -15.03 -7.39
CA THR A 264 -26.42 -16.12 -7.81
C THR A 264 -27.00 -15.82 -9.19
N ASP A 265 -26.86 -16.74 -10.13
CA ASP A 265 -27.34 -16.61 -11.53
C ASP A 265 -26.93 -15.28 -12.20
N GLY A 266 -25.70 -14.85 -11.91
CA GLY A 266 -25.14 -13.62 -12.44
C GLY A 266 -25.65 -12.33 -11.81
N VAL A 267 -26.32 -12.40 -10.66
CA VAL A 267 -26.82 -11.24 -9.93
C VAL A 267 -26.19 -11.21 -8.55
N ILE A 268 -25.74 -10.03 -8.11
CA ILE A 268 -25.29 -9.80 -6.74
C ILE A 268 -26.50 -9.89 -5.82
N THR A 269 -26.59 -10.95 -5.01
CA THR A 269 -27.70 -11.20 -4.10
C THR A 269 -27.44 -10.69 -2.69
N ASP A 270 -26.18 -10.51 -2.32
CA ASP A 270 -25.81 -9.94 -1.03
C ASP A 270 -24.52 -9.13 -1.14
N SER A 271 -24.44 -8.03 -0.40
CA SER A 271 -23.33 -7.09 -0.41
C SER A 271 -23.36 -6.20 0.82
N TYR A 272 -22.20 -5.72 1.26
CA TYR A 272 -22.05 -4.64 2.20
C TYR A 272 -22.75 -3.37 1.70
N TYR A 273 -22.70 -3.12 0.40
CA TYR A 273 -23.34 -1.98 -0.25
C TYR A 273 -24.83 -2.26 -0.55
N SER A 274 -25.59 -2.52 0.50
CA SER A 274 -27.05 -2.71 0.46
C SER A 274 -27.80 -1.39 0.68
N GLU A 275 -29.10 -1.36 0.34
CA GLU A 275 -29.92 -0.15 0.58
C GLU A 275 -30.02 0.21 2.08
N GLU A 276 -30.02 -0.78 2.97
CA GLU A 276 -30.08 -0.56 4.41
C GLU A 276 -28.78 0.09 4.92
N ARG A 277 -27.62 -0.50 4.62
CA ARG A 277 -26.33 0.01 5.11
C ARG A 277 -25.95 1.35 4.50
N ASN A 278 -26.25 1.58 3.22
CA ASN A 278 -25.96 2.87 2.57
C ASN A 278 -26.67 4.08 3.22
N LYS A 279 -27.65 3.88 4.11
CA LYS A 279 -28.25 4.97 4.90
C LYS A 279 -27.30 5.51 5.96
N HIS A 280 -26.29 4.72 6.33
CA HIS A 280 -25.33 5.00 7.39
C HIS A 280 -23.94 5.35 6.86
N ILE A 281 -23.66 5.05 5.58
CA ILE A 281 -22.35 5.28 4.97
C ILE A 281 -22.26 6.68 4.35
N HIS A 282 -21.44 7.55 4.92
CA HIS A 282 -21.42 8.98 4.58
C HIS A 282 -20.77 9.27 3.23
N TYR A 283 -19.66 8.60 2.93
CA TYR A 283 -18.88 8.85 1.71
C TYR A 283 -19.60 8.48 0.40
N THR A 284 -20.71 7.74 0.47
CA THR A 284 -21.45 7.26 -0.72
C THR A 284 -22.40 8.28 -1.32
N ALA A 285 -22.60 9.44 -0.69
CA ALA A 285 -23.64 10.41 -1.05
C ALA A 285 -23.60 10.86 -2.53
N ASN A 286 -22.40 10.93 -3.12
CA ASN A 286 -22.18 11.39 -4.49
C ASN A 286 -21.92 10.26 -5.50
N LEU A 287 -22.02 8.99 -5.08
CA LEU A 287 -21.80 7.86 -5.98
C LEU A 287 -22.99 7.67 -6.93
N ILE A 288 -22.67 7.49 -8.22
CA ILE A 288 -23.66 7.18 -9.26
C ILE A 288 -24.39 5.86 -8.93
N ARG A 289 -23.65 4.87 -8.41
CA ARG A 289 -24.19 3.61 -7.92
C ARG A 289 -23.72 3.38 -6.50
N LYS A 290 -24.64 3.54 -5.55
CA LYS A 290 -24.38 3.26 -4.13
C LYS A 290 -24.86 1.87 -3.69
N VAL A 291 -25.88 1.30 -4.32
CA VAL A 291 -26.39 -0.05 -4.01
C VAL A 291 -25.89 -1.05 -5.04
N LEU A 292 -25.25 -2.13 -4.58
CA LEU A 292 -24.77 -3.23 -5.45
C LEU A 292 -25.76 -4.40 -5.52
N VAL A 293 -26.51 -4.67 -4.45
CA VAL A 293 -27.53 -5.73 -4.44
C VAL A 293 -28.53 -5.55 -5.58
N GLY A 294 -28.75 -6.62 -6.35
CA GLY A 294 -29.58 -6.62 -7.55
C GLY A 294 -28.84 -6.24 -8.85
N THR A 295 -27.55 -5.88 -8.76
CA THR A 295 -26.71 -5.65 -9.95
C THR A 295 -26.51 -6.96 -10.70
N ARG A 296 -26.86 -6.97 -11.99
CA ARG A 296 -26.55 -8.07 -12.90
C ARG A 296 -25.16 -7.88 -13.50
N LEU A 297 -24.34 -8.91 -13.38
CA LEU A 297 -23.03 -9.03 -14.00
C LEU A 297 -23.20 -9.53 -15.44
N SER A 298 -22.34 -9.03 -16.32
CA SER A 298 -22.20 -9.48 -17.70
C SER A 298 -21.58 -10.87 -17.78
N GLU A 299 -21.80 -11.55 -18.91
CA GLU A 299 -21.17 -12.87 -19.15
C GLU A 299 -19.64 -12.80 -19.13
N TYR A 300 -19.04 -11.67 -19.49
CA TYR A 300 -17.58 -11.48 -19.40
C TYR A 300 -17.11 -11.50 -17.95
N GLU A 301 -17.82 -10.81 -17.06
CA GLU A 301 -17.55 -10.77 -15.62
C GLU A 301 -17.83 -12.13 -14.96
N LEU A 302 -18.77 -12.92 -15.48
CA LEU A 302 -19.11 -14.25 -14.94
C LEU A 302 -18.22 -15.38 -15.45
N ASN A 303 -17.70 -15.27 -16.68
CA ASN A 303 -16.86 -16.29 -17.31
C ASN A 303 -15.36 -16.03 -17.13
N ALA A 304 -14.98 -14.91 -16.50
CA ALA A 304 -13.62 -14.69 -16.03
C ALA A 304 -13.30 -15.81 -15.03
N SER A 305 -12.51 -16.78 -15.50
CA SER A 305 -12.20 -18.03 -14.81
C SER A 305 -10.69 -18.15 -14.62
N GLY A 306 -10.21 -17.77 -13.45
CA GLY A 306 -8.88 -18.07 -12.93
C GLY A 306 -7.92 -16.88 -12.92
N ASN A 307 -7.59 -16.42 -11.70
CA ASN A 307 -6.59 -15.41 -11.32
C ASN A 307 -6.99 -13.95 -11.55
N TRP A 308 -6.33 -13.05 -10.80
CA TRP A 308 -6.41 -11.57 -10.71
C TRP A 308 -7.07 -10.74 -11.84
N LYS A 309 -7.13 -11.26 -13.07
CA LYS A 309 -7.99 -10.74 -14.15
C LYS A 309 -9.48 -10.86 -13.83
N ASP A 310 -9.88 -11.84 -13.02
CA ASP A 310 -11.24 -11.98 -12.48
C ASP A 310 -11.57 -10.78 -11.57
N GLN A 311 -10.62 -10.41 -10.71
CA GLN A 311 -10.71 -9.26 -9.80
C GLN A 311 -10.77 -7.94 -10.57
N ALA A 312 -10.05 -7.77 -11.68
CA ALA A 312 -10.08 -6.52 -12.46
C ALA A 312 -11.42 -6.20 -13.12
N SER A 313 -12.24 -7.22 -13.44
CA SER A 313 -13.57 -6.98 -14.01
C SER A 313 -14.59 -6.64 -12.91
N HIS A 314 -14.48 -7.28 -11.75
CA HIS A 314 -15.36 -7.03 -10.61
C HIS A 314 -14.95 -5.77 -9.83
N SER A 315 -13.66 -5.40 -9.84
CA SER A 315 -13.13 -4.24 -9.14
C SER A 315 -13.83 -2.96 -9.55
N LEU A 316 -14.28 -2.84 -10.79
CA LEU A 316 -15.00 -1.69 -11.31
C LEU A 316 -16.24 -1.31 -10.49
N TYR A 317 -16.87 -2.26 -9.79
CA TYR A 317 -18.01 -1.97 -8.91
C TYR A 317 -17.58 -1.47 -7.53
N TYR A 318 -16.41 -1.87 -7.04
CA TYR A 318 -15.94 -1.58 -5.68
C TYR A 318 -14.95 -0.41 -5.63
N GLU A 319 -14.14 -0.24 -6.68
CA GLU A 319 -13.20 0.87 -6.81
C GLU A 319 -13.86 2.22 -6.57
N PRO A 320 -15.06 2.55 -7.12
CA PRO A 320 -15.72 3.81 -6.81
C PRO A 320 -16.02 4.01 -5.32
N PHE A 321 -16.30 2.94 -4.56
CA PHE A 321 -16.55 3.04 -3.13
C PHE A 321 -15.26 3.28 -2.34
N VAL A 322 -14.18 2.56 -2.68
CA VAL A 322 -12.87 2.78 -2.06
C VAL A 322 -12.36 4.19 -2.37
N ASP A 323 -12.52 4.62 -3.62
CA ASP A 323 -12.14 5.96 -4.08
C ASP A 323 -12.94 7.02 -3.34
N ALA A 324 -14.27 6.88 -3.27
CA ALA A 324 -15.10 7.84 -2.55
C ALA A 324 -14.79 7.85 -1.04
N PHE A 325 -14.47 6.71 -0.43
CA PHE A 325 -14.05 6.65 0.97
C PHE A 325 -12.78 7.48 1.18
N PHE A 326 -11.73 7.24 0.40
CA PHE A 326 -10.48 8.01 0.54
C PHE A 326 -10.64 9.47 0.11
N ASP A 327 -11.35 9.77 -0.98
CA ASP A 327 -11.61 11.15 -1.40
C ASP A 327 -12.42 11.93 -0.34
N PHE A 328 -13.32 11.26 0.39
CA PHE A 328 -14.07 11.92 1.46
C PHE A 328 -13.21 12.25 2.69
N TYR A 329 -12.24 11.39 3.02
CA TYR A 329 -11.43 11.53 4.24
C TYR A 329 -10.03 12.12 4.03
N PHE A 330 -9.50 12.11 2.80
CA PHE A 330 -8.13 12.54 2.46
C PHE A 330 -8.06 13.81 1.57
N ILE A 331 -9.18 14.50 1.32
CA ILE A 331 -9.22 15.81 0.62
C ILE A 331 -9.18 16.98 1.58
#